data_AF-J0WZN7-F1
#
_entry.id   AF-J0WZN7-F1
#
_cell.length_a   1.000
_cell.length_b   1.000
_cell.length_c   1.000
_cell.angle_alpha   90.00
_cell.angle_beta   90.00
_cell.angle_gamma   90.00
#
_symmetry.space_group_name_H-M   'P 1'
#
loop_
_entity.id
_entity.type
_entity.pdbx_description
1 polymer ?
#
loop_
_entity_poly.entity_id
_entity_poly.type
_entity_poly.pdbx_seq_one_letter_code
_entity_poly.pdbx_strand_id
1 'polypeptide(L)'
;MEQKGIARKLDKHGRIVIPIETRQLLGWTAHTPIEIGQLGRYILLYTQGESDAKPAPARENPVLRETEEMLGKLSDQDLLLAWDILHRLAKQQKGTE
;
A
#
# COMPACT_ATOMS: atom_id res chain seq x y z
N MET A 1 -4.50 -7.30 -18.93
CA MET A 1 -3.22 -7.92 -18.54
C MET A 1 -3.44 -8.54 -17.17
N GLU A 2 -3.38 -9.87 -17.04
CA GLU A 2 -3.42 -10.50 -15.72
C GLU A 2 -2.15 -10.10 -14.95
N GLN A 3 -2.30 -9.30 -13.90
CA GLN A 3 -1.22 -9.06 -12.96
C GLN A 3 -1.05 -10.36 -12.14
N LYS A 4 -0.27 -11.30 -12.68
CA LYS A 4 0.17 -12.48 -11.92
C LYS A 4 1.01 -11.97 -10.75
N GLY A 5 0.48 -12.10 -9.54
CA GLY A 5 1.22 -11.80 -8.32
C GLY A 5 2.57 -12.53 -8.35
N ILE A 6 3.65 -11.81 -8.07
CA ILE A 6 5.00 -12.37 -8.13
C ILE A 6 5.34 -12.94 -6.76
N ALA A 7 5.30 -14.26 -6.63
CA ALA A 7 5.74 -14.93 -5.41
C ALA A 7 7.28 -14.87 -5.30
N ARG A 8 7.78 -14.37 -4.16
CA ARG A 8 9.21 -14.37 -3.81
C ARG A 8 9.39 -14.87 -2.39
N LYS A 9 10.44 -15.67 -2.19
CA LYS A 9 10.85 -16.11 -0.85
C LYS A 9 11.55 -14.96 -0.13
N LEU A 10 11.27 -14.80 1.16
CA LEU A 10 12.10 -13.97 2.01
C LEU A 10 13.49 -14.62 2.13
N ASP A 11 14.52 -13.79 2.17
CA ASP A 11 15.87 -14.27 2.44
C ASP A 11 16.11 -14.47 3.95
N LYS A 12 17.33 -14.91 4.30
CA LYS A 12 17.72 -15.23 5.69
C LYS A 12 17.68 -14.01 6.64
N HIS A 13 17.65 -12.79 6.09
CA HIS A 13 17.60 -11.55 6.85
C HIS A 13 16.21 -10.90 6.81
N GLY A 14 15.19 -11.59 6.29
CA GLY A 14 13.84 -11.05 6.15
C GLY A 14 13.69 -10.03 5.02
N ARG A 15 14.65 -9.95 4.09
CA ARG A 15 14.56 -9.05 2.93
C ARG A 15 13.75 -9.71 1.82
N ILE A 16 12.98 -8.91 1.12
CA ILE A 16 12.27 -9.32 -0.10
C ILE A 16 12.92 -8.64 -1.30
N VAL A 17 13.12 -9.40 -2.38
CA VAL A 17 13.67 -8.87 -3.64
C VAL A 17 12.52 -8.43 -4.52
N ILE A 18 12.46 -7.13 -4.82
CA ILE A 18 11.54 -6.58 -5.81
C ILE A 18 12.11 -6.84 -7.22
N PRO A 19 11.36 -7.51 -8.10
CA PRO A 19 11.79 -7.80 -9.47
C PRO A 19 12.23 -6.55 -10.23
N ILE A 20 13.22 -6.72 -11.12
CA ILE A 20 13.81 -5.58 -11.83
C ILE A 20 12.80 -4.88 -12.73
N GLU A 21 11.85 -5.63 -13.30
CA GLU A 21 10.78 -5.12 -14.16
C GLU A 21 9.85 -4.19 -13.38
N THR A 22 9.46 -4.59 -12.16
CA THR A 22 8.65 -3.77 -11.26
C THR A 22 9.39 -2.50 -10.85
N ARG A 23 10.68 -2.63 -10.50
CA ARG A 23 11.49 -1.46 -10.14
C ARG A 23 11.64 -0.49 -11.30
N GLN A 24 11.85 -0.97 -12.52
CA GLN A 24 11.95 -0.12 -13.71
C GLN A 24 10.65 0.60 -14.01
N LEU A 25 9.50 -0.10 -13.91
CA LEU A 25 8.18 0.50 -14.11
C LEU A 25 7.90 1.63 -13.10
N LEU A 26 8.34 1.46 -11.85
CA LEU A 26 8.17 2.43 -10.76
C LEU A 26 9.32 3.46 -10.68
N GLY A 27 10.32 3.39 -11.57
CA GLY A 27 11.48 4.28 -11.51
C GLY A 27 12.39 4.09 -10.28
N TRP A 28 12.30 2.94 -9.60
CA TRP A 28 13.08 2.65 -8.40
C TRP A 28 14.52 2.23 -8.74
N THR A 29 15.46 2.91 -8.08
CA THR A 29 16.90 2.63 -8.14
C THR A 29 17.35 1.89 -6.87
N ALA A 30 18.63 1.48 -6.80
CA ALA A 30 19.16 0.68 -5.69
C ALA A 30 19.02 1.34 -4.29
N HIS A 31 18.87 2.66 -4.24
CA HIS A 31 18.77 3.44 -3.01
C HIS A 31 17.54 4.35 -2.96
N THR A 32 16.54 4.07 -3.81
CA THR A 32 15.28 4.80 -3.74
C THR A 32 14.66 4.58 -2.36
N PRO A 33 14.42 5.65 -1.59
CA PRO A 33 13.81 5.51 -0.28
C PRO A 33 12.34 5.11 -0.43
N ILE A 34 11.95 4.09 0.33
CA ILE A 34 10.62 3.49 0.26
C ILE A 34 9.90 3.72 1.59
N GLU A 35 8.69 4.25 1.52
CA GLU A 35 7.74 4.29 2.62
C GLU A 35 6.90 3.01 2.66
N ILE A 36 6.60 2.56 3.87
CA ILE A 36 5.86 1.33 4.12
C ILE A 36 4.52 1.69 4.76
N GLY A 37 3.43 1.29 4.12
CA GLY A 37 2.08 1.35 4.65
C GLY A 37 1.49 -0.04 4.83
N GLN A 38 0.34 -0.11 5.50
CA GLN A 38 -0.42 -1.34 5.70
C GLN A 38 -1.86 -1.15 5.22
N LEU A 39 -2.39 -2.16 4.54
CA LEU A 39 -3.81 -2.25 4.18
C LEU A 39 -4.29 -3.66 4.48
N GLY A 40 -5.01 -3.82 5.60
CA GLY A 40 -5.40 -5.13 6.11
C GLY A 40 -4.17 -6.04 6.28
N ARG A 41 -4.12 -7.13 5.51
CA ARG A 41 -2.99 -8.09 5.51
C ARG A 41 -1.86 -7.77 4.54
N TYR A 42 -2.00 -6.71 3.74
CA TYR A 42 -1.01 -6.34 2.73
C TYR A 42 -0.09 -5.24 3.24
N ILE A 43 1.17 -5.34 2.84
CA ILE A 43 2.16 -4.27 2.98
C ILE A 43 2.18 -3.51 1.66
N LEU A 44 2.00 -2.21 1.74
CA LEU A 44 2.06 -1.30 0.60
C LEU A 44 3.40 -0.58 0.63
N LEU A 45 4.03 -0.47 -0.53
CA LEU A 45 5.34 0.16 -0.70
C LEU A 45 5.19 1.36 -1.63
N TYR A 46 5.69 2.52 -1.20
CA TYR A 46 5.59 3.77 -1.94
C TYR A 46 6.96 4.44 -2.03
N THR A 47 7.19 5.24 -3.06
CA THR A 47 8.36 6.12 -3.06
C THR A 47 8.20 7.17 -1.97
N GLN A 48 9.26 7.46 -1.22
CA GLN A 48 9.20 8.47 -0.17
C GLN A 48 8.77 9.84 -0.75
N GLY A 49 7.81 10.50 -0.11
CA GLY A 49 7.26 11.77 -0.58
C GLY A 49 6.23 11.68 -1.72
N GLU A 50 5.92 10.48 -2.22
CA GLU A 50 4.82 10.23 -3.15
C GLU A 50 3.49 10.00 -2.40
N SER A 51 3.59 9.65 -1.12
CA SER A 51 2.47 9.60 -0.19
C SER A 51 2.28 10.94 0.51
N ASP A 52 1.22 11.68 0.15
CA ASP A 52 0.74 12.82 0.95
C ASP A 52 0.21 12.38 2.31
N ALA A 53 0.00 11.07 2.51
CA ALA A 53 -0.32 10.50 3.81
C ALA A 53 0.97 10.41 4.62
N LYS A 54 1.37 11.54 5.24
CA LYS A 54 2.09 11.47 6.52
C LYS A 54 1.29 10.49 7.39
N PRO A 55 1.91 9.48 8.03
CA PRO A 55 1.21 8.69 9.03
C PRO A 55 0.73 9.70 10.08
N ALA A 56 -0.57 10.01 10.05
CA ALA A 56 -1.17 10.84 11.06
C ALA A 56 -0.89 10.12 12.38
N PRO A 57 -0.41 10.82 13.43
CA PRO A 57 -0.23 10.18 14.72
C PRO A 57 -1.56 9.52 15.06
N ALA A 58 -1.52 8.19 15.19
CA ALA A 58 -2.69 7.37 15.43
C ALA A 58 -3.29 7.82 16.77
N ARG A 59 -4.22 8.78 16.72
CA ARG A 59 -5.15 8.98 17.81
C ARG A 59 -5.95 7.70 17.84
N GLU A 60 -5.85 6.96 18.94
CA GLU A 60 -6.66 5.76 19.15
C GLU A 60 -8.12 6.11 18.97
N ASN A 61 -8.66 5.79 17.79
CA ASN A 61 -10.04 6.01 17.43
C ASN A 61 -10.67 4.62 17.31
N PRO A 62 -11.67 4.30 18.15
CA PRO A 62 -12.30 2.99 18.14
C PRO A 62 -12.89 2.63 16.77
N VAL A 63 -13.37 3.62 16.01
CA VAL A 63 -13.90 3.42 14.66
C VAL A 63 -12.78 3.01 13.68
N LEU A 64 -11.59 3.62 13.79
CA LEU A 64 -10.47 3.26 12.92
C LEU A 64 -9.99 1.84 13.20
N ARG A 65 -9.92 1.45 14.48
CA ARG A 65 -9.54 0.09 14.88
C ARG A 65 -10.52 -0.96 14.37
N GLU A 66 -11.82 -0.72 14.53
CA GLU A 66 -12.86 -1.60 13.98
C GLU A 66 -12.74 -1.71 12.45
N THR A 67 -12.51 -0.58 11.78
CA THR A 67 -12.33 -0.54 10.32
C THR A 67 -11.11 -1.36 9.89
N GLU A 68 -9.96 -1.23 10.57
CA GLU A 68 -8.75 -2.01 10.31
C GLU A 68 -9.00 -3.51 10.49
N GLU A 69 -9.71 -3.90 11.55
CA GLU A 69 -10.08 -5.30 11.80
C GLU A 69 -11.03 -5.84 10.72
N MET A 70 -11.99 -5.03 10.25
CA MET A 70 -12.88 -5.40 9.15
C MET A 70 -12.12 -5.56 7.84
N LEU A 71 -11.25 -4.61 7.49
CA LEU A 71 -10.40 -4.67 6.29
C LEU A 71 -9.52 -5.93 6.32
N GLY A 72 -9.00 -6.33 7.48
CA GLY A 72 -8.23 -7.56 7.64
C GLY A 72 -9.00 -8.86 7.36
N LYS A 73 -10.33 -8.84 7.44
CA LYS A 73 -11.21 -10.01 7.21
C LYS A 73 -11.73 -10.11 5.77
N LEU A 74 -11.54 -9.07 4.95
CA LEU A 74 -12.03 -9.05 3.58
C LEU A 74 -11.31 -10.06 2.68
N SER A 75 -12.00 -10.48 1.61
CA SER A 75 -11.36 -11.18 0.51
C SER A 75 -10.40 -10.23 -0.23
N ASP A 76 -9.44 -10.78 -0.96
CA ASP A 76 -8.48 -9.97 -1.71
C ASP A 76 -9.18 -9.10 -2.76
N GLN A 77 -10.23 -9.62 -3.39
CA GLN A 77 -11.04 -8.89 -4.35
C GLN A 77 -11.78 -7.71 -3.71
N ASP A 78 -12.41 -7.93 -2.56
CA ASP A 78 -13.16 -6.88 -1.85
C ASP A 78 -12.24 -5.81 -1.29
N LEU A 79 -11.05 -6.20 -0.82
CA LEU A 79 -10.04 -5.28 -0.32
C LEU A 79 -9.51 -4.37 -1.44
N LEU A 80 -9.26 -4.93 -2.63
CA LEU A 80 -8.86 -4.15 -3.80
C LEU A 80 -9.96 -3.19 -4.26
N LEU A 81 -11.22 -3.61 -4.21
CA LEU A 81 -12.36 -2.74 -4.49
C LEU A 81 -12.44 -1.58 -3.48
N ALA A 82 -12.34 -1.87 -2.19
CA ALA A 82 -12.33 -0.85 -1.14
C ALA A 82 -11.18 0.15 -1.34
N TRP A 83 -9.99 -0.34 -1.69
CA TRP A 83 -8.85 0.51 -2.02
C TRP A 83 -9.10 1.44 -3.20
N ASP A 84 -9.63 0.93 -4.31
CA ASP A 84 -9.95 1.73 -5.49
C ASP A 84 -10.99 2.82 -5.17
N ILE A 85 -12.02 2.49 -4.38
CA ILE A 85 -13.02 3.47 -3.93
C ILE A 85 -12.36 4.56 -3.08
N LEU A 86 -11.57 4.18 -2.06
CA LEU A 86 -10.88 5.14 -1.19
C LEU A 86 -9.94 6.05 -1.98
N HIS A 87 -9.19 5.49 -2.92
CA HIS A 87 -8.26 6.24 -3.77
C HIS A 87 -9.00 7.23 -4.67
N ARG A 88 -10.14 6.84 -5.25
CA ARG A 88 -10.99 7.74 -6.04
C ARG A 88 -11.53 8.89 -5.21
N LEU A 89 -12.04 8.61 -4.01
CA LEU A 89 -12.56 9.63 -3.10
C LEU A 89 -11.47 10.62 -2.68
N ALA A 90 -10.29 10.13 -2.33
CA ALA A 90 -9.14 10.98 -1.98
C ALA A 90 -8.70 11.87 -3.15
N LYS A 91 -8.71 11.34 -4.38
CA LYS A 91 -8.36 12.10 -5.58
C LYS A 91 -9.40 13.19 -5.89
N GLN A 92 -10.68 12.94 -5.67
CA GLN A 92 -11.72 13.96 -5.86
C GLN A 92 -11.60 15.13 -4.89
N GLN A 93 -11.17 14.88 -3.64
CA GLN A 93 -10.94 15.96 -2.68
C GLN A 93 -9.81 16.91 -3.11
N LYS A 94 -8.78 16.41 -3.79
CA LYS A 94 -7.66 17.23 -4.28
C LYS A 94 -7.96 18.06 -5.54
N GLY A 95 -9.05 17.77 -6.25
CA GLY A 95 -9.42 18.47 -7.50
C GLY A 95 -10.33 19.68 -7.29
N THR A 96 -10.50 20.15 -6.04
CA THR A 96 -11.46 21.22 -5.68
C THR A 96 -10.78 22.45 -5.08
N GLU A 97 -9.45 22.60 -5.26
CA GLU A 97 -8.70 23.82 -4.91
C GLU A 97 -8.22 24.56 -6.17
#